data_AF-A0A8B8D4J5-F1
#
_entry.id   AF-A0A8B8D4J5-F1
#
_cell.length_a   1.000
_cell.length_b   1.000
_cell.length_c   1.000
_cell.angle_alpha   90.00
_cell.angle_beta   90.00
_cell.angle_gamma   90.00
#
_symmetry.space_group_name_H-M   'P 1'
#
loop_
_entity.id
_entity.type
_entity.pdbx_description
1 polymer ?
#
loop_
_entity_poly.entity_id
_entity_poly.type
_entity_poly.pdbx_seq_one_letter_code
_entity_poly.pdbx_strand_id
1 'polypeptide(L)'
;MEKFIAFCCLLGFAHSVVVDFRPYDHSAELLFNGSDFNHDGIFSRDELEQEFKKYDANGDGLVSRHEYTNYVTATTPELHDFSHALYDDYDVTGDHHLNHVDYDQYYAKLDANVDGSVTRAEFVDYWVKLFQATEHLHGHGHAGK
;
A
#
# COMPACT_ATOMS: atom_id res chain seq x y z
N MET A 1 15.90 18.51 0.78
CA MET A 1 14.75 17.64 0.47
C MET A 1 15.35 16.39 -0.11
N GLU A 2 15.67 15.45 0.77
CA GLU A 2 16.23 14.16 0.36
C GLU A 2 15.11 13.43 -0.37
N LYS A 3 15.39 13.03 -1.61
CA LYS A 3 14.45 12.30 -2.45
C LYS A 3 14.34 10.91 -1.84
N PHE A 4 13.19 10.59 -1.25
CA PHE A 4 12.96 9.24 -0.76
C PHE A 4 12.49 8.41 -1.96
N ILE A 5 13.34 7.47 -2.39
CA ILE A 5 13.00 6.55 -3.46
C ILE A 5 12.23 5.41 -2.80
N ALA A 6 10.94 5.61 -2.52
CA ALA A 6 10.08 4.49 -2.20
C ALA A 6 9.87 3.72 -3.51
N PHE A 7 10.52 2.57 -3.66
CA PHE A 7 10.13 1.58 -4.67
C PHE A 7 8.79 1.00 -4.17
N CYS A 8 7.67 1.33 -4.79
CA CYS A 8 6.39 0.92 -4.20
C CYS A 8 6.14 -0.59 -4.32
N CYS A 9 6.55 -1.30 -3.28
CA CYS A 9 6.14 -2.66 -2.94
C CYS A 9 5.00 -2.69 -1.91
N LEU A 10 4.39 -1.54 -1.62
CA LEU A 10 3.21 -1.38 -0.74
C LEU A 10 1.95 -2.05 -1.29
N LEU A 11 2.02 -2.33 -2.59
CA LEU A 11 1.15 -3.15 -3.41
C LEU A 11 2.08 -3.97 -4.34
N GLY A 12 3.04 -4.72 -3.80
CA GLY A 12 3.86 -5.78 -4.46
C GLY A 12 4.33 -5.62 -5.93
N PHE A 13 4.62 -4.41 -6.42
CA PHE A 13 5.02 -4.24 -7.81
C PHE A 13 6.48 -4.67 -8.10
N ALA A 14 6.68 -5.31 -9.25
CA ALA A 14 8.01 -5.63 -9.80
C ALA A 14 8.61 -4.48 -10.63
N HIS A 15 7.88 -3.38 -10.82
CA HIS A 15 8.38 -2.18 -11.49
C HIS A 15 8.56 -1.05 -10.48
N SER A 16 9.73 -0.42 -10.53
CA SER A 16 10.17 0.67 -9.67
C SER A 16 9.30 1.92 -9.83
N VAL A 17 8.13 1.96 -9.18
CA VAL A 17 7.37 3.21 -9.04
C VAL A 17 8.03 4.01 -7.93
N VAL A 18 8.57 5.19 -8.27
CA VAL A 18 9.22 6.09 -7.32
C VAL A 18 8.16 7.00 -6.72
N VAL A 19 7.80 6.76 -5.47
CA VAL A 19 6.82 7.54 -4.73
C VAL A 19 7.56 8.39 -3.70
N ASP A 20 7.31 9.68 -3.69
CA ASP A 20 7.80 10.61 -2.66
C ASP A 20 6.68 10.88 -1.66
N PHE A 21 6.97 11.26 -0.41
CA PHE A 21 5.88 11.72 0.44
C PHE A 21 5.41 13.12 0.04
N ARG A 22 6.15 13.88 -0.78
CA ARG A 22 5.63 15.14 -1.34
C ARG A 22 6.05 15.34 -2.81
N PRO A 23 5.14 15.83 -3.67
CA PRO A 23 3.74 16.16 -3.39
C PRO A 23 2.87 14.89 -3.33
N TYR A 24 2.03 14.77 -2.29
CA TYR A 24 1.25 13.56 -1.96
C TYR A 24 0.37 13.08 -3.11
N ASP A 25 -0.25 14.02 -3.82
CA ASP A 25 -1.12 13.77 -4.96
C ASP A 25 -0.32 13.05 -6.05
N HIS A 26 0.81 13.60 -6.50
CA HIS A 26 1.61 12.96 -7.55
C HIS A 26 2.02 11.53 -7.20
N SER A 27 2.34 11.29 -5.94
CA SER A 27 2.72 9.98 -5.42
C SER A 27 1.56 9.00 -5.37
N ALA A 28 0.38 9.44 -4.95
CA ALA A 28 -0.83 8.65 -5.00
C ALA A 28 -1.25 8.34 -6.45
N GLU A 29 -0.98 9.25 -7.39
CA GLU A 29 -1.24 9.04 -8.83
C GLU A 29 -0.33 7.97 -9.43
N LEU A 30 0.96 7.99 -9.06
CA LEU A 30 1.92 6.98 -9.47
C LEU A 30 1.55 5.60 -8.90
N LEU A 31 1.06 5.54 -7.66
CA LEU A 31 0.51 4.32 -7.08
C LEU A 31 -0.71 3.82 -7.84
N PHE A 32 -1.67 4.69 -8.14
CA PHE A 32 -2.86 4.30 -8.89
C PHE A 32 -2.49 3.71 -10.25
N ASN A 33 -1.64 4.40 -11.02
CA ASN A 33 -1.21 3.93 -12.34
C ASN A 33 -0.39 2.63 -12.29
N GLY A 34 0.25 2.33 -11.16
CA GLY A 34 0.89 1.03 -10.93
C GLY A 34 -0.09 -0.09 -10.62
N SER A 35 -1.22 0.26 -9.99
CA SER A 35 -2.25 -0.68 -9.49
C SER A 35 -3.32 -1.03 -10.52
N ASP A 36 -3.61 -0.10 -11.43
CA ASP A 36 -4.49 -0.27 -12.59
C ASP A 36 -3.73 -0.98 -13.73
N PHE A 37 -3.66 -2.31 -13.65
CA PHE A 37 -2.90 -3.17 -14.56
C PHE A 37 -3.53 -3.29 -15.94
N ASN A 38 -4.86 -3.32 -15.99
CA ASN A 38 -5.59 -3.42 -17.25
C ASN A 38 -5.78 -2.03 -17.92
N HIS A 39 -5.41 -0.96 -17.21
CA HIS A 39 -5.48 0.43 -17.64
C HIS A 39 -6.90 0.88 -17.99
N ASP A 40 -7.89 0.39 -17.24
CA ASP A 40 -9.31 0.75 -17.43
C ASP A 40 -9.74 1.97 -16.60
N GLY A 41 -8.85 2.49 -15.74
CA GLY A 41 -9.10 3.64 -14.89
C GLY A 41 -9.83 3.33 -13.59
N ILE A 42 -9.95 2.05 -13.23
CA ILE A 42 -10.54 1.56 -11.98
C ILE A 42 -9.54 0.64 -11.30
N PHE A 43 -9.41 0.76 -9.98
CA PHE A 43 -8.72 -0.23 -9.18
C PHE A 43 -9.72 -1.33 -8.78
N SER A 44 -9.59 -2.51 -9.36
CA SER A 44 -10.54 -3.60 -9.21
C SER A 44 -10.17 -4.57 -8.09
N ARG A 45 -11.13 -5.37 -7.65
CA ARG A 45 -10.91 -6.43 -6.65
C ARG A 45 -9.96 -7.52 -7.15
N ASP A 46 -9.96 -7.78 -8.45
CA ASP A 46 -9.06 -8.76 -9.07
C ASP A 46 -7.60 -8.26 -9.00
N GLU A 47 -7.38 -6.97 -9.30
CA GLU A 47 -6.06 -6.35 -9.17
C GLU A 47 -5.58 -6.33 -7.71
N LEU A 48 -6.48 -6.04 -6.76
CA LEU A 48 -6.20 -6.14 -5.34
C LEU A 48 -5.82 -7.58 -4.93
N GLU A 49 -6.56 -8.60 -5.37
CA GLU A 49 -6.28 -10.00 -5.05
C GLU A 49 -4.93 -10.48 -5.64
N GLN A 50 -4.65 -10.12 -6.89
CA GLN A 50 -3.37 -10.41 -7.54
C GLN A 50 -2.19 -9.83 -6.76
N GLU A 51 -2.42 -8.69 -6.12
CA GLU A 51 -1.41 -8.00 -5.35
C GLU A 51 -1.09 -8.72 -4.04
N PHE A 52 -2.13 -9.10 -3.30
CA PHE A 52 -1.94 -9.79 -2.02
C PHE A 52 -1.31 -11.17 -2.15
N LYS A 53 -1.56 -11.88 -3.25
CA LYS A 53 -0.90 -13.16 -3.54
C LYS A 53 0.63 -13.06 -3.58
N LYS A 54 1.20 -11.87 -3.78
CA LYS A 54 2.65 -11.67 -3.76
C LYS A 54 3.24 -11.65 -2.35
N TYR A 55 2.43 -11.32 -1.35
CA TYR A 55 2.86 -11.30 0.05
C TYR A 55 2.71 -12.65 0.73
N ASP A 56 1.74 -13.47 0.32
CA ASP A 56 1.54 -14.84 0.82
C ASP A 56 2.66 -15.76 0.31
N ALA A 57 3.81 -15.70 0.99
CA ALA A 57 5.02 -16.39 0.59
C ALA A 57 4.93 -17.91 0.81
N ASN A 58 4.13 -18.34 1.78
CA ASN A 58 4.01 -19.75 2.15
C ASN A 58 2.82 -20.45 1.46
N GLY A 59 1.86 -19.69 0.92
CA GLY A 59 0.72 -20.18 0.15
C GLY A 59 -0.44 -20.73 1.01
N ASP A 60 -0.57 -20.31 2.27
CA ASP A 60 -1.64 -20.75 3.17
C ASP A 60 -2.92 -19.90 3.06
N GLY A 61 -2.90 -18.86 2.22
CA GLY A 61 -4.03 -17.95 2.01
C GLY A 61 -4.13 -16.84 3.05
N LEU A 62 -3.16 -16.71 3.95
CA LEU A 62 -3.06 -15.67 4.97
C LEU A 62 -1.75 -14.92 4.80
N VAL A 63 -1.77 -13.60 4.95
CA VAL A 63 -0.54 -12.80 4.97
C VAL A 63 -0.24 -12.41 6.41
N SER A 64 0.77 -13.06 6.98
CA SER A 64 1.29 -12.69 8.30
C SER A 64 2.05 -11.36 8.22
N ARG A 65 2.13 -10.65 9.35
CA ARG A 65 2.97 -9.44 9.47
C ARG A 65 4.42 -9.70 9.06
N HIS A 66 4.94 -10.89 9.37
CA HIS A 66 6.30 -11.25 9.04
C HIS A 66 6.50 -11.36 7.52
N GLU A 67 5.59 -12.03 6.81
CA GLU A 67 5.64 -12.15 5.36
C GLU A 67 5.55 -10.79 4.67
N TYR A 68 4.58 -9.96 5.08
CA TYR A 68 4.43 -8.61 4.54
C TYR A 68 5.67 -7.74 4.80
N THR A 69 6.12 -7.66 6.06
CA THR A 69 7.28 -6.82 6.44
C THR A 69 8.55 -7.29 5.74
N ASN A 70 8.79 -8.60 5.67
CA ASN A 70 9.96 -9.14 4.99
C ASN A 70 9.95 -8.82 3.51
N TYR A 71 8.79 -8.97 2.85
CA TYR A 71 8.66 -8.63 1.44
C TYR A 71 8.97 -7.16 1.19
N VAL A 72 8.34 -6.25 1.96
CA VAL A 72 8.56 -4.80 1.83
C VAL A 72 10.00 -4.43 2.16
N THR A 73 10.59 -5.00 3.21
CA THR A 73 11.98 -4.70 3.61
C THR A 73 13.00 -5.22 2.61
N ALA A 74 12.77 -6.40 2.01
CA ALA A 74 13.67 -6.97 1.01
C ALA A 74 13.68 -6.17 -0.30
N THR A 75 12.57 -5.52 -0.61
CA THR A 75 12.38 -4.74 -1.85
C THR A 75 12.62 -3.25 -1.66
N THR A 76 12.35 -2.72 -0.48
CA THR A 76 12.44 -1.29 -0.13
C THR A 76 12.72 -1.12 1.37
N PRO A 77 13.97 -1.31 1.80
CA PRO A 77 14.37 -1.25 3.21
C PRO A 77 13.95 0.04 3.93
N GLU A 78 13.90 1.17 3.21
CA GLU A 78 13.52 2.48 3.73
C GLU A 78 12.06 2.54 4.21
N LEU A 79 11.22 1.61 3.76
CA LEU A 79 9.81 1.52 4.14
C LEU A 79 9.56 0.54 5.30
N HIS A 80 10.59 -0.01 5.95
CA HIS A 80 10.41 -0.95 7.06
C HIS A 80 9.42 -0.44 8.11
N ASP A 81 9.66 0.75 8.66
CA ASP A 81 8.81 1.31 9.72
C ASP A 81 7.40 1.67 9.20
N PHE A 82 7.31 2.12 7.95
CA PHE A 82 6.04 2.40 7.31
C PHE A 82 5.23 1.13 7.03
N SER A 83 5.90 0.02 6.73
CA SER A 83 5.26 -1.28 6.44
C SER A 83 4.42 -1.77 7.62
N HIS A 84 4.84 -1.49 8.85
CA HIS A 84 4.05 -1.83 10.03
C HIS A 84 2.75 -1.03 10.11
N ALA A 85 2.78 0.26 9.80
CA ALA A 85 1.58 1.10 9.79
C ALA A 85 0.62 0.73 8.65
N LEU A 86 1.15 0.34 7.49
CA LEU A 86 0.31 -0.17 6.40
C LEU A 86 -0.31 -1.52 6.74
N TYR A 87 0.45 -2.42 7.35
CA TYR A 87 -0.10 -3.68 7.83
C TYR A 87 -1.25 -3.44 8.81
N ASP A 88 -1.09 -2.50 9.75
CA ASP A 88 -2.14 -2.14 10.71
C ASP A 88 -3.37 -1.51 10.04
N ASP A 89 -3.17 -0.76 8.94
CA ASP A 89 -4.29 -0.21 8.16
C ASP A 89 -5.03 -1.29 7.37
N TYR A 90 -4.30 -2.29 6.86
CA TYR A 90 -4.86 -3.42 6.14
C TYR A 90 -5.55 -4.43 7.07
N ASP A 91 -5.04 -4.67 8.28
CA ASP A 91 -5.58 -5.60 9.29
C ASP A 91 -6.81 -5.01 9.99
N VAL A 92 -7.90 -4.84 9.23
CA VAL A 92 -9.13 -4.22 9.73
C VAL A 92 -9.81 -5.11 10.78
N THR A 93 -9.67 -6.42 10.67
CA THR A 93 -10.21 -7.37 11.65
C THR A 93 -9.40 -7.41 12.96
N GLY A 94 -8.13 -7.04 12.93
CA GLY A 94 -7.23 -7.00 14.08
C GLY A 94 -6.83 -8.40 14.57
N ASP A 95 -6.86 -9.40 13.70
CA ASP A 95 -6.51 -10.78 14.02
C ASP A 95 -5.04 -11.12 13.69
N HIS A 96 -4.28 -10.14 13.21
CA HIS A 96 -2.89 -10.23 12.77
C HIS A 96 -2.65 -11.16 11.57
N HIS A 97 -3.68 -11.40 10.75
CA HIS A 97 -3.59 -12.18 9.52
C HIS A 97 -4.43 -11.55 8.42
N LEU A 98 -3.78 -10.89 7.47
CA LEU A 98 -4.54 -10.32 6.35
C LEU A 98 -5.10 -11.44 5.49
N ASN A 99 -6.41 -11.41 5.30
CA ASN A 99 -7.14 -12.36 4.47
C ASN A 99 -8.22 -11.64 3.64
N HIS A 100 -9.03 -12.41 2.91
CA HIS A 100 -10.06 -11.85 2.03
C HIS A 100 -11.04 -10.90 2.74
N VAL A 101 -11.33 -11.12 4.03
CA VAL A 101 -12.20 -10.25 4.82
C VAL A 101 -11.57 -8.87 5.05
N ASP A 102 -10.27 -8.83 5.35
CA ASP A 102 -9.52 -7.59 5.50
C ASP A 102 -9.44 -6.83 4.17
N TYR A 103 -9.22 -7.56 3.08
CA TYR A 103 -9.13 -6.99 1.74
C TYR A 103 -10.47 -6.42 1.26
N ASP A 104 -11.58 -7.11 1.55
CA ASP A 104 -12.92 -6.61 1.26
C ASP A 104 -13.21 -5.31 2.01
N GLN A 105 -12.79 -5.23 3.27
CA GLN A 105 -12.98 -4.03 4.09
C GLN A 105 -12.06 -2.90 3.66
N TYR A 106 -10.81 -3.20 3.30
CA TYR A 106 -9.89 -2.23 2.73
C TYR A 106 -10.41 -1.66 1.39
N TYR A 107 -10.91 -2.52 0.50
CA TYR A 107 -11.55 -2.08 -0.74
C TYR A 107 -12.75 -1.16 -0.46
N ALA A 108 -13.56 -1.48 0.55
CA ALA A 108 -14.68 -0.65 0.96
C ALA A 108 -14.24 0.69 1.58
N LYS A 109 -13.05 0.80 2.18
CA LYS A 109 -12.49 2.09 2.62
C LYS A 109 -12.14 2.99 1.43
N LEU A 110 -11.65 2.38 0.34
CA LEU A 110 -11.29 3.08 -0.89
C LEU A 110 -12.55 3.48 -1.69
N ASP A 111 -13.55 2.61 -1.79
CA ASP A 111 -14.83 2.84 -2.49
C ASP A 111 -15.74 3.79 -1.69
N ALA A 112 -15.39 5.08 -1.71
CA ALA A 112 -15.99 6.09 -0.86
C ALA A 112 -17.46 6.35 -1.18
N ASN A 113 -17.87 6.19 -2.45
CA ASN A 113 -19.25 6.39 -2.88
C ASN A 113 -20.10 5.10 -2.81
N VAL A 114 -19.47 3.94 -2.57
CA VAL A 114 -20.08 2.61 -2.43
C VAL A 114 -20.80 2.18 -3.72
N ASP A 115 -20.23 2.51 -4.87
CA ASP A 115 -20.76 2.11 -6.19
C ASP A 115 -20.19 0.76 -6.68
N GLY A 116 -19.25 0.19 -5.92
CA GLY A 116 -18.61 -1.08 -6.19
C GLY A 116 -17.34 -0.98 -7.04
N SER A 117 -16.87 0.24 -7.35
CA SER A 117 -15.64 0.51 -8.09
C SER A 117 -14.78 1.55 -7.39
N VAL A 118 -13.48 1.31 -7.27
CA VAL A 118 -12.55 2.33 -6.79
C VAL A 118 -12.02 3.11 -7.98
N THR A 119 -12.53 4.32 -8.18
CA THR A 119 -12.01 5.21 -9.21
C THR A 119 -10.65 5.78 -8.84
N ARG A 120 -9.91 6.27 -9.84
CA ARG A 120 -8.68 7.04 -9.63
C ARG A 120 -8.82 8.15 -8.58
N ALA A 121 -9.93 8.88 -8.59
CA ALA A 121 -10.13 9.99 -7.66
C ALA A 121 -10.24 9.50 -6.19
N GLU A 122 -10.97 8.41 -5.98
CA GLU A 122 -11.16 7.80 -4.66
C GLU A 122 -9.86 7.18 -4.13
N PHE A 123 -9.14 6.45 -5.00
CA PHE A 123 -7.83 5.91 -4.67
C PHE A 123 -6.85 7.02 -4.26
N VAL A 124 -6.76 8.08 -5.07
CA VAL A 124 -5.83 9.20 -4.82
C VAL A 124 -6.19 9.93 -3.52
N ASP A 125 -7.47 10.21 -3.28
CA ASP A 125 -7.92 10.88 -2.06
C ASP A 125 -7.57 10.06 -0.80
N TYR A 126 -7.77 8.75 -0.83
CA TYR A 126 -7.37 7.85 0.26
C TYR A 126 -5.87 7.89 0.53
N TRP A 127 -5.05 7.67 -0.50
CA TRP A 127 -3.59 7.59 -0.35
C TRP A 127 -2.96 8.92 0.04
N VAL A 128 -3.50 10.04 -0.43
CA VAL A 128 -3.08 11.38 0.04
C VAL A 128 -3.29 11.51 1.55
N LYS A 129 -4.47 11.12 2.06
CA LYS A 129 -4.76 11.17 3.50
C LYS A 129 -3.84 10.23 4.29
N LEU A 130 -3.59 9.03 3.77
CA LEU A 130 -2.71 8.06 4.40
C LEU A 130 -1.26 8.55 4.48
N PHE A 131 -0.72 9.10 3.39
CA PHE A 131 0.62 9.67 3.39
C PHE A 131 0.76 10.86 4.33
N GLN A 132 -0.25 11.72 4.41
CA GLN A 132 -0.28 12.83 5.38
C GLN A 132 -0.28 12.31 6.83
N ALA A 133 -1.09 11.30 7.14
CA ALA A 133 -1.19 10.74 8.49
C ALA A 133 0.10 10.04 8.92
N THR A 134 0.82 9.44 7.97
CA THR A 134 1.98 8.60 8.24
C THR A 134 3.32 9.29 8.02
N GLU A 135 3.36 10.54 7.53
CA GLU A 135 4.59 11.34 7.26
C GLU A 135 5.67 11.24 8.35
N HIS A 136 5.25 11.19 9.62
CA HIS A 136 6.15 11.12 10.76
C HIS A 136 6.91 9.78 10.87
N LEU A 137 6.43 8.71 10.23
CA LEU A 137 7.01 7.36 10.27
C LEU A 137 8.13 7.16 9.25
N HIS A 138 8.22 8.02 8.23
CA HIS A 138 9.12 7.86 7.10
C HIS A 138 9.95 9.12 6.87
N GLY A 139 10.74 9.45 7.89
CA GLY A 139 11.71 10.55 7.88
C GLY A 139 12.79 10.45 8.96
N HIS A 140 12.86 9.35 9.71
CA HIS A 140 13.87 9.12 10.74
C HIS A 140 15.19 8.63 10.14
N GLY A 141 15.78 9.42 9.24
CA GLY A 141 17.21 9.45 9.05
C GLY A 141 17.86 10.17 10.23
N HIS A 142 18.42 9.42 11.19
CA HIS A 142 19.45 9.86 12.13
C HIS A 142 19.32 11.30 12.71
N ALA A 143 18.30 11.55 13.54
CA ALA A 143 18.39 12.62 14.54
C ALA A 143 18.88 12.01 15.86
N GLY A 144 20.17 11.69 15.96
CA GLY A 144 20.72 11.04 17.14
C GLY A 144 22.24 11.01 17.21
N LYS A 145 22.80 12.10 17.76
CA LYS A 145 24.17 12.35 18.26
C LYS A 145 25.21 12.87 17.25
#